data_AF-A0A221M958-F1
#
_entry.id   AF-A0A221M958-F1
#
_cell.length_a   1.000
_cell.length_b   1.000
_cell.length_c   1.000
_cell.angle_alpha   90.00
_cell.angle_beta   90.00
_cell.angle_gamma   90.00
#
_symmetry.space_group_name_H-M   'P 1'
#
loop_
_entity.id
_entity.type
_entity.pdbx_description
1 polymer ?
#
loop_
_entity_poly.entity_id
_entity_poly.type
_entity_poly.pdbx_seq_one_letter_code
_entity_poly.pdbx_strand_id
1 'polypeptide(L)'
;MIQILQQTSTQPEYTRTYLSALFHFIDNILQVPTDLTTKLKEDLTPFIDKEATQQMLADKRNPSQTLAEIFAELKEEGMEKGKRETEKNIAKKLIQKDYSNEQIIELTELELNEVVKLRKSLQM
;
A
#
# COMPACT_ATOMS: atom_id res chain seq x y z
N MET A 1 -24.27 6.42 1.39
CA MET A 1 -22.87 6.89 1.20
C MET A 1 -22.23 6.31 -0.05
N ILE A 2 -22.24 4.98 -0.27
CA ILE A 2 -21.64 4.33 -1.44
C ILE A 2 -22.13 4.89 -2.79
N GLN A 3 -23.42 5.21 -2.91
CA GLN A 3 -24.01 5.78 -4.13
C GLN A 3 -23.46 7.16 -4.51
N ILE A 4 -23.03 7.98 -3.55
CA ILE A 4 -22.49 9.32 -3.83
C ILE A 4 -21.08 9.21 -4.41
N LEU A 5 -20.27 8.28 -3.87
CA LEU A 5 -18.90 8.02 -4.34
C LEU A 5 -18.87 7.53 -5.80
N GLN A 6 -19.85 6.73 -6.20
CA GLN A 6 -19.96 6.22 -7.57
C GLN A 6 -20.36 7.30 -8.59
N GLN A 7 -21.13 8.32 -8.19
CA GLN A 7 -21.63 9.35 -9.09
C GLN A 7 -20.65 10.50 -9.33
N THR A 8 -19.71 10.76 -8.41
CA THR A 8 -18.76 11.87 -8.50
C THR A 8 -17.49 11.55 -9.29
N SER A 9 -17.35 10.36 -9.87
CA SER A 9 -16.16 9.92 -10.62
C SER A 9 -15.88 10.69 -11.91
N THR A 10 -16.72 11.66 -12.30
CA THR A 10 -16.66 12.33 -13.61
C THR A 10 -15.92 13.67 -13.62
N GLN A 11 -15.48 14.22 -12.47
CA GLN A 11 -14.65 15.44 -12.41
C GLN A 11 -13.53 15.39 -11.36
N PRO A 12 -12.27 15.10 -11.75
CA PRO A 12 -11.23 14.65 -10.82
C PRO A 12 -10.77 15.68 -9.76
N GLU A 13 -10.70 16.97 -10.08
CA GLU A 13 -10.21 17.97 -9.11
C GLU A 13 -11.27 18.37 -8.05
N TYR A 14 -12.52 18.56 -8.48
CA TYR A 14 -13.62 18.91 -7.60
C TYR A 14 -13.97 17.74 -6.67
N THR A 15 -13.92 16.51 -7.18
CA THR A 15 -14.18 15.30 -6.40
C THR A 15 -13.15 15.09 -5.29
N ARG A 16 -11.86 15.35 -5.55
CA ARG A 16 -10.79 15.20 -4.54
C ARG A 16 -10.91 16.19 -3.38
N THR A 17 -11.19 17.46 -3.68
CA THR A 17 -11.34 18.49 -2.63
C THR A 17 -12.61 18.28 -1.82
N TYR A 18 -13.71 17.93 -2.49
CA TYR A 18 -14.98 17.61 -1.84
C TYR A 18 -14.88 16.36 -0.95
N LEU A 19 -14.23 15.29 -1.43
CA LEU A 19 -13.99 14.09 -0.63
C LEU A 19 -13.18 14.40 0.61
N SER A 20 -12.06 15.13 0.47
CA SER A 20 -11.24 15.54 1.61
C SER A 20 -12.06 16.33 2.64
N ALA A 21 -12.85 17.31 2.18
CA ALA A 21 -13.71 18.11 3.07
C ALA A 21 -14.82 17.28 3.73
N LEU A 22 -15.40 16.30 3.02
CA LEU A 22 -16.41 15.39 3.56
C LEU A 22 -15.80 14.48 4.64
N PHE A 23 -14.61 13.95 4.42
CA PHE A 23 -13.92 13.11 5.43
C PHE A 23 -13.51 13.93 6.65
N HIS A 24 -12.98 15.14 6.45
CA HIS A 24 -12.74 16.07 7.55
C HIS A 24 -14.04 16.41 8.29
N PHE A 25 -15.16 16.58 7.60
CA PHE A 25 -16.46 16.84 8.21
C PHE A 25 -16.97 15.64 9.02
N ILE A 26 -16.87 14.42 8.49
CA ILE A 26 -17.24 13.18 9.20
C ILE A 26 -16.41 13.00 10.46
N ASP A 27 -15.08 13.13 10.34
CA ASP A 27 -14.15 12.98 11.47
C ASP A 27 -14.43 14.03 12.58
N ASN A 28 -14.80 15.26 12.22
CA ASN A 28 -15.01 16.35 13.18
C ASN A 28 -16.43 16.44 13.79
N ILE A 29 -17.49 16.04 13.07
CA ILE A 29 -18.87 16.16 13.57
C ILE A 29 -19.20 15.06 14.59
N LEU A 30 -18.57 13.89 14.48
CA LEU A 30 -19.04 12.72 15.22
C LEU A 30 -18.18 12.24 16.38
N GLN A 31 -16.94 12.73 16.58
CA GLN A 31 -15.97 12.07 17.49
C GLN A 31 -16.15 10.54 17.38
N VAL A 32 -15.99 10.03 16.16
CA VAL A 32 -16.45 8.69 15.80
C VAL A 32 -15.83 7.69 16.79
N PRO A 33 -16.65 6.91 17.52
CA PRO A 33 -16.15 5.84 18.38
C PRO A 33 -15.18 4.95 17.60
N THR A 34 -14.08 4.53 18.22
CA THR A 34 -12.98 3.78 17.58
C THR A 34 -13.45 2.62 16.70
N ASP A 35 -14.51 1.95 17.13
CA ASP A 35 -15.11 0.80 16.46
C ASP A 35 -15.75 1.19 15.11
N LEU A 36 -16.38 2.37 15.05
CA LEU A 36 -16.98 2.92 13.83
C LEU A 36 -15.92 3.50 12.88
N THR A 37 -14.82 4.04 13.41
CA THR A 37 -13.67 4.46 12.60
C THR A 37 -13.02 3.25 11.91
N THR A 38 -12.88 2.15 12.64
CA THR A 38 -12.33 0.89 12.09
C THR A 38 -13.22 0.35 10.98
N LYS A 39 -14.54 0.31 11.21
CA LYS A 39 -15.49 -0.11 10.18
C LYS A 39 -15.48 0.81 8.95
N LEU A 40 -15.42 2.12 9.17
CA LEU A 40 -15.33 3.10 8.08
C LEU A 40 -14.04 2.91 7.28
N LYS A 41 -12.92 2.63 7.96
CA LYS A 41 -11.64 2.30 7.33
C LYS A 41 -11.76 1.08 6.41
N GLU A 42 -12.29 -0.03 6.94
CA GLU A 42 -12.49 -1.28 6.18
C GLU A 42 -13.39 -1.09 4.95
N ASP A 43 -14.47 -0.32 5.09
CA ASP A 43 -15.40 -0.04 3.99
C ASP A 43 -14.76 0.83 2.89
N LEU A 44 -13.80 1.70 3.24
CA LEU A 44 -13.19 2.66 2.32
C LEU A 44 -11.95 2.14 1.61
N THR A 45 -11.14 1.31 2.26
CA THR A 45 -9.89 0.76 1.70
C THR A 45 -10.03 0.21 0.27
N PRO A 46 -11.10 -0.54 -0.11
CA PRO A 46 -11.27 -1.05 -1.47
C PRO A 46 -11.44 0.03 -2.55
N PHE A 47 -11.87 1.23 -2.16
CA PHE A 47 -12.15 2.35 -3.07
C PHE A 47 -11.01 3.37 -3.14
N ILE A 48 -9.95 3.20 -2.33
CA ILE A 48 -8.79 4.08 -2.35
C ILE A 48 -7.82 3.60 -3.41
N ASP A 49 -7.68 4.40 -4.46
CA ASP A 49 -6.67 4.19 -5.49
C ASP A 49 -5.26 4.48 -4.93
N LYS A 50 -4.37 3.50 -5.11
CA LYS A 50 -2.96 3.59 -4.69
C LYS A 50 -2.23 4.72 -5.42
N GLU A 51 -2.60 5.01 -6.67
CA GLU A 51 -1.97 6.07 -7.48
C GLU A 51 -2.43 7.46 -7.03
N ALA A 52 -3.74 7.63 -6.78
CA ALA A 52 -4.28 8.85 -6.16
C ALA A 52 -3.69 9.11 -4.76
N THR A 53 -3.44 8.05 -3.99
CA THR A 53 -2.81 8.14 -2.67
C THR A 53 -1.40 8.72 -2.73
N GLN A 54 -0.58 8.24 -3.68
CA GLN A 54 0.80 8.76 -3.86
C GLN A 54 0.80 10.24 -4.26
N GLN A 55 -0.12 10.67 -5.12
CA GLN A 55 -0.29 12.07 -5.49
C GLN A 55 -0.68 12.94 -4.27
N MET A 56 -1.63 12.47 -3.46
CA MET A 56 -2.06 13.20 -2.25
C MET A 56 -0.95 13.32 -1.20
N LEU A 57 -0.14 12.28 -1.01
CA LEU A 57 1.03 12.32 -0.12
C LEU A 57 2.10 13.28 -0.64
N ALA A 58 2.31 13.35 -1.96
CA ALA A 58 3.25 14.28 -2.59
C ALA A 58 2.80 15.75 -2.46
N ASP A 59 1.49 16.00 -2.51
CA ASP A 59 0.88 17.33 -2.36
C ASP A 59 0.93 17.89 -0.92
N LYS A 60 1.50 17.16 0.05
CA LYS A 60 1.62 17.56 1.47
C LYS A 60 0.33 18.06 2.12
N ARG A 61 -0.84 17.65 1.62
CA ARG A 61 -2.12 17.97 2.27
C ARG A 61 -2.20 17.20 3.57
N ASN A 62 -2.77 17.81 4.61
CA ASN A 62 -3.10 17.10 5.84
C ASN A 62 -4.37 16.26 5.62
N PRO A 63 -4.27 14.93 5.48
CA PRO A 63 -5.46 14.09 5.35
C PRO A 63 -6.25 14.08 6.66
N SER A 64 -7.50 13.66 6.59
CA SER A 64 -8.31 13.38 7.78
C SER A 64 -7.71 12.19 8.55
N GLN A 65 -8.13 11.96 9.80
CA GLN A 65 -7.54 10.90 10.63
C GLN A 65 -7.74 9.52 9.97
N THR A 66 -8.96 9.23 9.52
CA THR A 66 -9.28 7.95 8.86
C THR A 66 -8.44 7.73 7.60
N LEU A 67 -8.26 8.77 6.78
CA LEU A 67 -7.40 8.68 5.58
C LEU A 67 -5.92 8.56 5.94
N ALA A 68 -5.46 9.24 6.99
CA ALA A 68 -4.08 9.14 7.47
C ALA A 68 -3.72 7.70 7.86
N GLU A 69 -4.63 7.02 8.57
CA GLU A 69 -4.47 5.64 8.99
C GLU A 69 -4.39 4.69 7.78
N ILE A 70 -5.29 4.83 6.80
CA ILE A 70 -5.26 4.01 5.57
C ILE A 70 -3.96 4.23 4.80
N PHE A 71 -3.52 5.50 4.66
CA PHE A 71 -2.31 5.81 3.94
C PHE A 71 -1.05 5.28 4.64
N ALA A 72 -1.03 5.24 5.97
CA ALA A 72 0.06 4.64 6.73
C ALA A 72 0.16 3.12 6.46
N GLU A 73 -0.96 2.40 6.52
CA GLU A 73 -1.02 0.96 6.23
C GLU A 73 -0.57 0.67 4.78
N LEU A 74 -1.09 1.41 3.80
CA LEU A 74 -0.70 1.25 2.39
C LEU A 74 0.80 1.52 2.15
N LYS A 75 1.38 2.46 2.91
CA LYS A 75 2.81 2.76 2.83
C LYS A 75 3.65 1.62 3.43
N GLU A 76 3.23 1.06 4.55
CA GLU A 76 3.90 -0.07 5.20
C GLU A 76 3.86 -1.32 4.30
N GLU A 77 2.70 -1.67 3.75
CA GLU A 77 2.57 -2.75 2.76
C GLU A 77 3.48 -2.53 1.54
N GLY A 78 3.56 -1.27 1.06
CA GLY A 78 4.41 -0.89 -0.05
C GLY A 78 5.90 -1.05 0.26
N MET A 79 6.33 -0.69 1.47
CA MET A 79 7.70 -0.86 1.94
C MET A 79 8.07 -2.34 2.06
N GLU A 80 7.21 -3.14 2.69
CA GLU A 80 7.41 -4.60 2.83
C GLU A 80 7.51 -5.29 1.47
N LYS A 81 6.60 -4.94 0.54
CA LYS A 81 6.67 -5.47 -0.83
C LYS A 81 7.95 -5.04 -1.54
N GLY A 82 8.36 -3.78 -1.38
CA GLY A 82 9.59 -3.25 -1.97
C GLY A 82 10.85 -3.93 -1.41
N LYS A 83 10.89 -4.20 -0.10
CA LYS A 83 11.97 -4.95 0.55
C LYS A 83 12.07 -6.35 -0.02
N ARG A 84 10.97 -7.11 -0.07
CA ARG A 84 10.95 -8.47 -0.63
C ARG A 84 11.34 -8.51 -2.10
N GLU A 85 10.88 -7.58 -2.92
CA GLU A 85 11.29 -7.50 -4.34
C GLU A 85 12.79 -7.21 -4.47
N THR A 86 13.34 -6.36 -3.59
CA THR A 86 14.78 -6.06 -3.55
C THR A 86 15.59 -7.31 -3.19
N GLU A 87 15.18 -8.05 -2.16
CA GLU A 87 15.82 -9.31 -1.75
C GLU A 87 15.80 -10.35 -2.88
N LYS A 88 14.66 -10.52 -3.54
CA LYS A 88 14.54 -11.40 -4.72
C LYS A 88 15.47 -10.97 -5.84
N ASN A 89 15.58 -9.66 -6.11
CA ASN A 89 16.48 -9.16 -7.14
C ASN A 89 17.97 -9.35 -6.78
N ILE A 90 18.33 -9.21 -5.51
CA ILE A 90 19.69 -9.54 -5.03
C ILE A 90 19.95 -11.03 -5.19
N ALA A 91 19.02 -11.89 -4.77
CA ALA A 91 19.14 -13.35 -4.91
C ALA A 91 19.30 -13.76 -6.38
N LYS A 92 18.54 -13.19 -7.32
CA LYS A 92 18.72 -13.43 -8.76
C LYS A 92 20.14 -13.09 -9.24
N LYS A 93 20.70 -11.96 -8.80
CA LYS A 93 22.08 -11.56 -9.14
C LYS A 93 23.13 -12.49 -8.53
N LEU A 94 22.89 -13.03 -7.34
CA LEU A 94 23.78 -14.00 -6.69
C LEU A 94 23.72 -15.36 -7.38
N ILE A 95 22.53 -15.81 -7.80
CA ILE A 95 22.35 -17.04 -8.59
C ILE A 95 23.12 -16.95 -9.91
N GLN A 96 23.05 -15.80 -10.60
CA GLN A 96 23.81 -15.56 -11.84
C GLN A 96 25.34 -15.55 -11.64
N LYS A 97 25.81 -15.41 -10.40
CA LYS A 97 27.22 -15.47 -10.02
C LYS A 97 27.60 -16.83 -9.40
N ASP A 98 26.74 -17.84 -9.56
CA ASP A 98 26.95 -19.21 -9.08
C ASP A 98 27.11 -19.38 -7.56
N TYR A 99 26.57 -18.45 -6.76
CA TYR A 99 26.53 -18.60 -5.30
C TYR A 99 25.70 -19.82 -4.90
N SER A 100 26.00 -20.48 -3.78
CA SER A 100 25.18 -21.59 -3.27
C SER A 100 23.85 -21.11 -2.69
N ASN A 101 22.88 -22.02 -2.54
CA ASN A 101 21.60 -21.66 -1.92
C ASN A 101 21.80 -21.26 -0.45
N GLU A 102 22.70 -21.92 0.28
CA GLU A 102 23.02 -21.56 1.67
C GLU A 102 23.58 -20.12 1.76
N GLN A 103 24.51 -19.76 0.87
CA GLN A 103 25.08 -18.42 0.84
C GLN A 103 24.03 -17.35 0.51
N ILE A 104 23.08 -17.67 -0.37
CA ILE A 104 22.01 -16.73 -0.72
C ILE A 104 21.07 -16.51 0.47
N ILE A 105 20.73 -17.56 1.23
CA ILE A 105 19.89 -17.47 2.43
C ILE A 105 20.61 -16.73 3.57
N GLU A 106 21.94 -16.79 3.63
CA GLU A 106 22.70 -16.00 4.60
C GLU A 106 22.76 -14.51 4.23
N LEU A 107 22.90 -14.22 2.93
CA LEU A 107 23.04 -12.85 2.40
C LEU A 107 21.70 -12.15 2.12
N THR A 108 20.59 -12.88 2.16
CA THR A 108 19.24 -12.37 1.92
C THR A 108 18.31 -12.95 2.97
N GLU A 109 17.26 -12.23 3.38
CA GLU A 109 16.29 -12.76 4.36
C GLU A 109 15.27 -13.74 3.72
N LEU A 110 15.61 -14.35 2.58
CA LEU A 110 14.73 -15.27 1.86
C LEU A 110 14.80 -16.70 2.40
N GLU A 111 13.67 -17.40 2.37
CA GLU A 111 13.64 -18.81 2.71
C GLU A 111 14.24 -19.69 1.62
N LEU A 112 14.79 -20.86 2.01
CA LEU A 112 15.33 -21.86 1.09
C LEU A 112 14.37 -22.22 -0.04
N ASN A 113 13.08 -22.40 0.28
CA ASN A 113 12.05 -22.71 -0.69
C ASN A 113 11.89 -21.62 -1.76
N GLU A 114 12.04 -20.35 -1.39
CA GLU A 114 11.97 -19.23 -2.33
C GLU A 114 13.21 -19.17 -3.23
N VAL A 115 14.41 -19.35 -2.65
CA VAL A 115 15.67 -19.39 -3.41
C VAL A 115 15.69 -20.54 -4.41
N VAL A 116 15.19 -21.72 -4.03
CA VAL A 116 15.09 -22.89 -4.92
C VAL A 116 14.12 -22.61 -6.08
N LYS A 117 12.96 -21.99 -5.80
CA LYS A 117 12.01 -21.59 -6.86
C LYS A 117 12.62 -20.56 -7.80
N LEU A 118 13.31 -19.54 -7.27
CA LEU A 118 13.99 -18.51 -8.06
C LEU A 118 15.06 -19.12 -8.96
N ARG A 119 15.89 -20.03 -8.44
CA ARG A 119 16.93 -20.70 -9.23
C ARG A 119 16.33 -21.51 -10.38
N LYS A 120 15.28 -22.29 -10.12
CA LYS A 120 14.57 -23.05 -11.16
C LYS A 120 13.99 -22.14 -12.25
N SER A 121 13.45 -20.98 -11.87
CA SER A 121 12.87 -20.02 -12.83
C SER A 121 13.90 -19.31 -13.71
N LEU A 122 15.19 -19.30 -13.32
CA LEU A 122 16.27 -18.66 -14.07
C LEU A 122 17.08 -19.63 -14.95
N GLN A 123 16.93 -20.94 -14.74
CA GLN A 123 17.62 -22.00 -15.48
C GLN A 123 16.76 -22.60 -16.62
N MET A 124 15.51 -22.17 -16.74
CA MET A 124 14.66 -22.40 -17.92
C MET A 124 14.99 -21.38 -19.01
#